data_AF-A0A2V8E9X8-F1
#
_entry.id   AF-A0A2V8E9X8-F1
#
_cell.length_a   1.000
_cell.length_b   1.000
_cell.length_c   1.000
_cell.angle_alpha   90.00
_cell.angle_beta   90.00
_cell.angle_gamma   90.00
#
_symmetry.space_group_name_H-M   'P 1'
#
loop_
_entity.id
_entity.type
_entity.pdbx_description
1 polymer ?
#
loop_
_entity_poly.entity_id
_entity_poly.type
_entity_poly.pdbx_seq_one_letter_code
_entity_poly.pdbx_strand_id
1 'polypeptide(L)'
;MGNVRFICDQAGPEDLFPVPGGEWVLSSGMAASGAAIRAINVRDRTTAVLFPSAGAKVRPDTKIYKSCPGPIDTSEKDKFRAHGLYLRAGSRGVHTLYVVHHGTRESIEVFELDARSRPPALTWIGCAVAPDPIGLNSVVGLPDGGFVTTNFTPRGVDPAVRAKMMAGEN
;
A
#
# COMPACT_ATOMS: atom_id res chain seq x y z
N MET A 1 15.77 7.81 31.07
CA MET A 1 14.54 7.99 30.27
C MET A 1 14.96 8.24 28.83
N GLY A 2 14.42 7.49 27.87
CA GLY A 2 14.94 7.42 26.49
C GLY A 2 14.46 8.56 25.60
N ASN A 3 15.32 9.02 24.69
CA ASN A 3 15.03 10.04 23.66
C ASN A 3 14.24 9.47 22.47
N VAL A 4 13.17 8.74 22.73
CA VAL A 4 12.29 8.20 21.66
C VAL A 4 11.24 9.26 21.32
N ARG A 5 11.05 9.52 20.01
CA ARG A 5 10.03 10.42 19.50
C ARG A 5 9.10 9.66 18.58
N PHE A 6 7.80 9.92 18.70
CA PHE A 6 6.76 9.32 17.86
C PHE A 6 6.42 10.23 16.69
N ILE A 7 5.99 9.62 15.60
CA ILE A 7 5.40 10.31 14.45
C ILE A 7 3.90 10.03 14.51
N CYS A 8 3.13 11.08 14.74
CA CYS A 8 1.68 10.99 14.91
C CYS A 8 0.95 10.84 13.55
N ASP A 9 -0.36 10.62 13.61
CA ASP A 9 -1.27 10.72 12.45
C ASP A 9 -1.02 9.71 11.31
N GLN A 10 -0.48 8.53 11.64
CA GLN A 10 -0.23 7.45 10.67
C GLN A 10 -1.44 6.53 10.41
N ALA A 11 -2.53 6.65 11.18
CA ALA A 11 -3.79 5.91 11.00
C ALA A 11 -3.63 4.40 10.67
N GLY A 12 -3.22 3.63 11.67
CA GLY A 12 -3.01 2.18 11.56
C GLY A 12 -1.87 1.79 10.62
N PRO A 13 -0.64 2.32 10.81
CA PRO A 13 0.51 1.92 10.00
C PRO A 13 0.81 0.44 10.23
N GLU A 14 0.86 -0.36 9.16
CA GLU A 14 1.14 -1.79 9.26
C GLU A 14 2.50 -2.16 8.65
N ASP A 15 2.88 -1.50 7.55
CA ASP A 15 4.15 -1.72 6.85
C ASP A 15 4.84 -0.39 6.50
N LEU A 16 6.17 -0.44 6.44
CA LEU A 16 7.05 0.70 6.20
C LEU A 16 8.10 0.35 5.16
N PHE A 17 8.29 1.22 4.16
CA PHE A 17 9.29 0.98 3.12
C PHE A 17 10.14 2.23 2.84
N PRO A 18 11.48 2.15 2.93
CA PRO A 18 12.35 3.30 2.65
C PRO A 18 12.37 3.64 1.16
N VAL A 19 12.26 4.93 0.83
CA VAL A 19 12.42 5.41 -0.55
C VAL A 19 13.93 5.57 -0.85
N PRO A 20 14.43 5.04 -1.98
CA PRO A 20 15.81 5.29 -2.41
C PRO A 20 16.16 6.78 -2.38
N GLY A 21 17.31 7.12 -1.79
CA GLY A 21 17.72 8.50 -1.51
C GLY A 21 17.59 8.92 -0.05
N GLY A 22 16.86 8.16 0.78
CA GLY A 22 16.95 8.24 2.25
C GLY A 22 16.23 9.42 2.92
N GLU A 23 15.55 10.27 2.15
CA GLU A 23 14.77 11.39 2.72
C GLU A 23 13.36 10.99 3.17
N TRP A 24 12.80 9.92 2.60
CA TRP A 24 11.40 9.53 2.79
C TRP A 24 11.26 8.05 3.15
N VAL A 25 10.28 7.75 4.01
CA VAL A 25 9.74 6.41 4.26
C VAL A 25 8.28 6.41 3.86
N LEU A 26 7.85 5.40 3.12
CA LEU A 26 6.43 5.16 2.86
C LEU A 26 5.83 4.39 4.04
N SER A 27 4.63 4.77 4.45
CA SER A 27 3.82 4.05 5.45
C SER A 27 2.50 3.63 4.84
N SER A 28 2.08 2.41 5.13
CA SER A 28 0.73 1.93 4.86
C SER A 28 -0.25 2.43 5.91
N GLY A 29 -1.53 2.05 5.77
CA GLY A 29 -2.60 2.50 6.64
C GLY A 29 -3.81 1.57 6.56
N MET A 30 -4.06 0.84 7.64
CA MET A 30 -5.07 -0.21 7.76
C MET A 30 -6.27 0.15 8.64
N ALA A 31 -6.26 1.33 9.26
CA ALA A 31 -7.34 1.81 10.10
C ALA A 31 -8.66 1.92 9.32
N ALA A 32 -9.80 1.76 10.02
CA ALA A 32 -11.12 1.86 9.40
C ALA A 32 -11.43 3.28 8.88
N SER A 33 -10.78 4.30 9.43
CA SER A 33 -10.88 5.68 8.95
C SER A 33 -9.50 6.32 8.90
N GLY A 34 -9.29 7.16 7.89
CA GLY A 34 -8.01 7.85 7.67
C GLY A 34 -6.89 6.97 7.10
N ALA A 35 -7.20 5.74 6.71
CA ALA A 35 -6.28 4.85 5.99
C ALA A 35 -5.77 5.51 4.70
N ALA A 36 -4.44 5.46 4.54
CA ALA A 36 -3.76 6.10 3.44
C ALA A 36 -2.37 5.50 3.25
N ILE A 37 -1.84 5.63 2.04
CA ILE A 37 -0.41 5.57 1.78
C ILE A 37 0.16 6.96 2.12
N ARG A 38 1.13 6.99 3.02
CA ARG A 38 1.76 8.21 3.53
C ARG A 38 3.24 8.23 3.20
N ALA A 39 3.78 9.42 2.99
CA ALA A 39 5.22 9.67 3.00
C ALA A 39 5.60 10.38 4.29
N ILE A 40 6.59 9.84 4.98
CA ILE A 40 7.18 10.38 6.20
C ILE A 40 8.56 10.93 5.85
N ASN A 41 8.78 12.22 6.09
CA ASN A 41 10.11 12.81 5.95
C ASN A 41 10.98 12.41 7.14
N VAL A 42 12.13 11.78 6.89
CA VAL A 42 12.98 11.24 7.97
C VAL A 42 13.67 12.36 8.76
N ARG A 43 13.88 13.53 8.16
CA ARG A 43 14.62 14.65 8.78
C ARG A 43 13.75 15.47 9.71
N ASP A 44 12.63 15.98 9.19
CA ASP A 44 11.74 16.88 9.94
C ASP A 44 10.52 16.18 10.53
N ARG A 45 10.32 14.89 10.23
CA ARG A 45 9.25 14.02 10.75
C ARG A 45 7.85 14.47 10.31
N THR A 46 7.75 15.27 9.26
CA THR A 46 6.48 15.63 8.64
C THR A 46 5.90 14.46 7.86
N THR A 47 4.57 14.43 7.74
CA THR A 47 3.85 13.38 6.99
C THR A 47 2.98 14.01 5.92
N ALA A 48 2.96 13.41 4.73
CA ALA A 48 2.06 13.75 3.65
C ALA A 48 1.22 12.54 3.24
N VAL A 49 -0.09 12.73 3.03
CA VAL A 49 -0.97 11.72 2.43
C VAL A 49 -0.71 11.70 0.92
N LEU A 50 -0.35 10.54 0.38
CA LEU A 50 -0.13 10.37 -1.06
C LEU A 50 -1.39 9.82 -1.75
N PHE A 51 -2.04 8.84 -1.14
CA PHE A 51 -3.26 8.21 -1.67
C PHE A 51 -4.13 7.65 -0.54
N PRO A 52 -5.46 7.72 -0.62
CA PRO A 52 -6.23 8.49 -1.59
C PRO A 52 -6.05 10.00 -1.37
N SER A 53 -6.04 10.78 -2.47
CA SER A 53 -5.93 12.25 -2.41
C SER A 53 -6.70 12.90 -3.56
N ALA A 54 -7.14 14.15 -3.40
CA ALA A 54 -7.90 14.86 -4.44
C ALA A 54 -7.10 15.06 -5.74
N GLY A 55 -5.77 15.06 -5.65
CA GLY A 55 -4.86 15.15 -6.78
C GLY A 55 -4.32 13.81 -7.26
N ALA A 56 -4.93 12.69 -6.87
CA ALA A 56 -4.46 11.36 -7.26
C ALA A 56 -4.43 11.23 -8.78
N LYS A 57 -3.24 10.97 -9.33
CA LYS A 57 -3.04 10.80 -10.76
C LYS A 57 -3.34 9.36 -11.15
N VAL A 58 -3.99 9.18 -12.29
CA VAL A 58 -4.32 7.87 -12.85
C VAL A 58 -3.80 7.81 -14.28
N ARG A 59 -2.98 6.81 -14.59
CA ARG A 59 -2.44 6.55 -15.94
C ARG A 59 -2.37 5.04 -16.17
N PRO A 60 -3.50 4.40 -16.53
CA PRO A 60 -3.58 2.95 -16.61
C PRO A 60 -2.63 2.39 -17.68
N ASP A 61 -1.81 1.41 -17.31
CA ASP A 61 -1.05 0.59 -18.26
C ASP A 61 -1.88 -0.66 -18.60
N THR A 62 -2.74 -0.53 -19.59
CA THR A 62 -3.62 -1.61 -20.06
C THR A 62 -2.86 -2.69 -20.82
N LYS A 63 -1.57 -2.50 -21.15
CA LYS A 63 -0.75 -3.54 -21.78
C LYS A 63 -0.22 -4.52 -20.75
N ILE A 64 0.22 -4.02 -19.60
CA ILE A 64 0.71 -4.86 -18.49
C ILE A 64 -0.47 -5.38 -17.67
N TYR A 65 -1.39 -4.51 -17.24
CA TYR A 65 -2.48 -4.84 -16.32
C TYR A 65 -3.82 -5.06 -17.04
N LYS A 66 -3.82 -5.94 -18.03
CA LYS A 66 -4.99 -6.19 -18.92
C LYS A 66 -6.27 -6.58 -18.20
N SER A 67 -6.16 -7.31 -17.09
CA SER A 67 -7.30 -7.79 -16.30
C SER A 67 -7.71 -6.84 -15.18
N CYS A 68 -7.01 -5.72 -15.00
CA CYS A 68 -7.37 -4.76 -13.97
C CYS A 68 -8.67 -4.02 -14.37
N PRO A 69 -9.72 -4.04 -13.53
CA PRO A 69 -11.00 -3.42 -13.86
C PRO A 69 -10.98 -1.88 -13.77
N GLY A 70 -9.86 -1.30 -13.34
CA GLY A 70 -9.69 0.16 -13.18
C GLY A 70 -9.16 0.55 -11.81
N PRO A 71 -8.98 1.88 -11.57
CA PRO A 71 -8.54 2.40 -10.28
C PRO A 71 -9.57 2.15 -9.19
N ILE A 72 -9.13 2.17 -7.93
CA ILE A 72 -10.03 2.15 -6.78
C ILE A 72 -10.84 3.45 -6.76
N ASP A 73 -12.14 3.34 -6.52
CA ASP A 73 -12.98 4.50 -6.27
C ASP A 73 -12.62 5.13 -4.92
N THR A 74 -11.91 6.26 -4.97
CA THR A 74 -11.45 6.98 -3.80
C THR A 74 -12.52 7.87 -3.16
N SER A 75 -13.72 7.95 -3.75
CA SER A 75 -14.85 8.65 -3.13
C SER A 75 -15.36 7.91 -1.88
N GLU A 76 -15.12 6.61 -1.82
CA GLU A 76 -15.44 5.75 -0.67
C GLU A 76 -14.23 5.65 0.28
N LYS A 77 -13.78 6.79 0.81
CA LYS A 77 -12.52 6.92 1.58
C LYS A 77 -12.35 5.90 2.71
N ASP A 78 -13.43 5.55 3.41
CA ASP A 78 -13.41 4.56 4.51
C ASP A 78 -13.25 3.11 4.03
N LYS A 79 -13.20 2.88 2.71
CA LYS A 79 -13.02 1.56 2.12
C LYS A 79 -11.61 1.32 1.61
N PHE A 80 -10.78 2.35 1.44
CA PHE A 80 -9.38 2.14 1.06
C PHE A 80 -8.58 1.67 2.27
N ARG A 81 -7.89 0.54 2.15
CA ARG A 81 -6.96 0.06 3.19
C ARG A 81 -5.68 -0.43 2.54
N ALA A 82 -4.55 0.14 2.93
CA ALA A 82 -3.22 -0.26 2.48
C ALA A 82 -2.54 -1.10 3.57
N HIS A 83 -2.18 -2.33 3.23
CA HIS A 83 -1.54 -3.30 4.13
C HIS A 83 -0.04 -3.37 3.81
N GLY A 84 0.48 -4.50 3.34
CA GLY A 84 1.88 -4.62 2.91
C GLY A 84 2.26 -3.71 1.74
N LEU A 85 3.52 -3.26 1.74
CA LEU A 85 4.11 -2.39 0.73
C LEU A 85 5.42 -2.95 0.20
N TYR A 86 5.68 -2.73 -1.09
CA TYR A 86 7.01 -2.94 -1.65
C TYR A 86 7.34 -1.95 -2.74
N LEU A 87 8.47 -1.25 -2.60
CA LEU A 87 8.96 -0.32 -3.60
C LEU A 87 10.09 -0.94 -4.41
N ARG A 88 9.79 -1.34 -5.64
CA ARG A 88 10.81 -1.78 -6.60
C ARG A 88 11.50 -0.56 -7.19
N ALA A 89 12.80 -0.45 -6.95
CA ALA A 89 13.58 0.66 -7.46
C ALA A 89 13.60 0.67 -9.00
N GLY A 90 13.13 1.76 -9.61
CA GLY A 90 13.35 2.04 -11.02
C GLY A 90 14.49 3.04 -11.25
N SER A 91 14.48 3.68 -12.42
CA SER A 91 15.54 4.59 -12.87
C SER A 91 15.16 6.06 -12.65
N ARG A 92 16.17 6.92 -12.49
CA ARG A 92 16.02 8.39 -12.44
C ARG A 92 15.01 8.88 -11.39
N GLY A 93 14.96 8.21 -10.23
CA GLY A 93 14.07 8.58 -9.12
C GLY A 93 12.60 8.24 -9.33
N VAL A 94 12.29 7.41 -10.34
CA VAL A 94 10.94 6.90 -10.58
C VAL A 94 10.94 5.41 -10.26
N HIS A 95 10.02 4.98 -9.39
CA HIS A 95 9.97 3.62 -8.84
C HIS A 95 8.58 3.01 -9.02
N THR A 96 8.47 1.69 -8.87
CA THR A 96 7.17 0.99 -8.87
C THR A 96 6.83 0.58 -7.45
N LEU A 97 5.72 1.10 -6.93
CA LEU A 97 5.17 0.73 -5.63
C LEU A 97 4.06 -0.30 -5.83
N TYR A 98 4.19 -1.44 -5.16
CA TYR A 98 3.15 -2.44 -5.01
C TYR A 98 2.52 -2.30 -3.63
N VAL A 99 1.20 -2.37 -3.56
CA VAL A 99 0.43 -2.17 -2.34
C VAL A 99 -0.60 -3.27 -2.22
N VAL A 100 -0.61 -3.98 -1.10
CA VAL A 100 -1.73 -4.86 -0.77
C VAL A 100 -2.91 -3.98 -0.37
N HIS A 101 -4.01 -4.13 -1.09
CA HIS A 101 -5.25 -3.41 -0.84
C HIS A 101 -6.35 -4.34 -0.35
N HIS A 102 -7.03 -3.89 0.69
CA HIS A 102 -8.30 -4.44 1.15
C HIS A 102 -9.39 -3.38 1.04
N GLY A 103 -10.64 -3.81 0.87
CA GLY A 103 -11.78 -2.92 0.80
C GLY A 103 -12.87 -3.46 -0.10
N THR A 104 -13.22 -2.68 -1.12
CA THR A 104 -14.17 -3.11 -2.18
C THR A 104 -13.64 -4.26 -3.04
N ARG A 105 -12.32 -4.47 -3.04
CA ARG A 105 -11.65 -5.61 -3.66
C ARG A 105 -10.39 -6.00 -2.90
N GLU A 106 -10.01 -7.25 -3.04
CA GLU A 106 -8.70 -7.77 -2.64
C GLU A 106 -7.75 -7.70 -3.82
N SER A 107 -6.66 -6.94 -3.71
CA SER A 107 -5.78 -6.70 -4.86
C SER A 107 -4.37 -6.29 -4.46
N ILE A 108 -3.45 -6.48 -5.41
CA ILE A 108 -2.23 -5.69 -5.45
C ILE A 108 -2.50 -4.47 -6.33
N GLU A 109 -2.47 -3.28 -5.74
CA GLU A 109 -2.51 -2.01 -6.45
C GLU A 109 -1.09 -1.58 -6.80
N VAL A 110 -0.94 -1.02 -8.00
CA VAL A 110 0.37 -0.64 -8.51
C VAL A 110 0.39 0.85 -8.83
N PHE A 111 1.40 1.51 -8.27
CA PHE A 111 1.65 2.92 -8.48
C PHE A 111 3.06 3.13 -9.04
N GLU A 112 3.20 4.14 -9.89
CA GLU A 112 4.47 4.80 -10.10
C GLU A 112 4.69 5.81 -8.98
N LEU A 113 5.85 5.73 -8.31
CA LEU A 113 6.30 6.71 -7.33
C LEU A 113 7.38 7.60 -7.97
N ASP A 114 7.09 8.90 -8.09
CA ASP A 114 8.08 9.91 -8.46
C ASP A 114 8.69 10.53 -7.19
N ALA A 115 9.90 10.08 -6.84
CA ALA A 115 10.64 10.53 -5.67
C ALA A 115 11.38 11.86 -5.88
N ARG A 116 11.35 12.43 -7.09
CA ARG A 116 11.95 13.76 -7.37
C ARG A 116 11.06 14.89 -6.88
N SER A 117 9.76 14.62 -6.76
CA SER A 117 8.78 15.53 -6.17
C SER A 117 8.97 15.59 -4.64
N ARG A 118 8.61 16.73 -4.02
CA ARG A 118 8.68 16.91 -2.57
C ARG A 118 7.33 17.44 -2.05
N PRO A 119 6.49 16.61 -1.39
CA PRO A 119 6.67 15.17 -1.13
C PRO A 119 6.64 14.32 -2.42
N PRO A 120 7.06 13.03 -2.36
CA PRO A 120 6.96 12.11 -3.49
C PRO A 120 5.52 12.04 -4.02
N ALA A 121 5.37 11.83 -5.33
CA ALA A 121 4.05 11.77 -5.97
C ALA A 121 3.71 10.35 -6.42
N LEU A 122 2.48 9.91 -6.19
CA LEU A 122 1.95 8.65 -6.72
C LEU A 122 1.13 8.89 -7.99
N THR A 123 1.31 8.00 -8.97
CA THR A 123 0.39 7.83 -10.09
C THR A 123 -0.06 6.38 -10.11
N TRP A 124 -1.36 6.13 -10.00
CA TRP A 124 -1.90 4.77 -10.14
C TRP A 124 -1.74 4.31 -11.60
N ILE A 125 -1.17 3.11 -11.79
CA ILE A 125 -0.89 2.56 -13.13
C ILE A 125 -1.58 1.23 -13.40
N GLY A 126 -2.12 0.55 -12.38
CA GLY A 126 -2.82 -0.70 -12.58
C GLY A 126 -3.00 -1.51 -11.31
N CYS A 127 -3.50 -2.73 -11.46
CA CYS A 127 -3.77 -3.63 -10.36
C CYS A 127 -3.76 -5.09 -10.81
N ALA A 128 -3.68 -6.00 -9.85
CA ALA A 128 -4.03 -7.40 -10.00
C ALA A 128 -5.01 -7.78 -8.90
N VAL A 129 -6.23 -8.19 -9.28
CA VAL A 129 -7.25 -8.64 -8.34
C VAL A 129 -6.95 -10.06 -7.91
N ALA A 130 -6.93 -10.31 -6.60
CA ALA A 130 -6.72 -11.64 -6.06
C ALA A 130 -7.96 -12.50 -6.35
N PRO A 131 -7.80 -13.76 -6.78
CA PRO A 131 -8.92 -14.67 -6.88
C PRO A 131 -9.47 -15.01 -5.49
N ASP A 132 -10.72 -15.44 -5.41
CA ASP A 132 -11.23 -16.07 -4.20
C ASP A 132 -10.56 -17.44 -3.99
N PRO A 133 -10.29 -17.86 -2.74
CA PRO A 133 -10.54 -17.16 -1.49
C PRO A 133 -9.28 -16.47 -0.94
N ILE A 134 -8.36 -15.95 -1.76
CA ILE A 134 -7.07 -15.45 -1.27
C ILE A 134 -7.24 -14.18 -0.43
N GLY A 135 -6.65 -14.11 0.76
CA GLY A 135 -6.53 -12.87 1.55
C GLY A 135 -5.07 -12.51 1.78
N LEU A 136 -4.65 -11.43 1.13
CA LEU A 136 -3.27 -11.01 1.00
C LEU A 136 -2.77 -10.38 2.32
N ASN A 137 -1.46 -10.34 2.51
CA ASN A 137 -0.85 -9.62 3.63
C ASN A 137 0.36 -8.79 3.16
N SER A 138 1.40 -9.45 2.66
CA SER A 138 2.61 -8.80 2.16
C SER A 138 2.83 -9.03 0.66
N VAL A 139 3.67 -8.20 0.05
CA VAL A 139 4.03 -8.25 -1.36
C VAL A 139 5.53 -7.98 -1.53
N VAL A 140 6.15 -8.60 -2.52
CA VAL A 140 7.53 -8.31 -2.94
C VAL A 140 7.59 -8.27 -4.47
N GLY A 141 8.21 -7.23 -5.03
CA GLY A 141 8.43 -7.10 -6.46
C GLY A 141 9.64 -7.93 -6.91
N LEU A 142 9.51 -8.61 -8.05
CA LEU A 142 10.57 -9.42 -8.65
C LEU A 142 11.42 -8.60 -9.63
N PRO A 143 12.69 -8.98 -9.86
CA PRO A 143 13.57 -8.26 -10.80
C PRO A 143 13.05 -8.19 -12.24
N ASP A 144 12.30 -9.19 -12.67
CA ASP A 144 11.75 -9.34 -14.03
C ASP A 144 10.42 -8.59 -14.25
N GLY A 145 9.92 -7.87 -13.24
CA GLY A 145 8.72 -7.04 -13.34
C GLY A 145 7.43 -7.68 -12.80
N GLY A 146 7.49 -8.91 -12.31
CA GLY A 146 6.41 -9.54 -11.53
C GLY A 146 6.42 -9.17 -10.04
N PHE A 147 5.59 -9.85 -9.26
CA PHE A 147 5.61 -9.80 -7.80
C PHE A 147 5.13 -11.13 -7.20
N VAL A 148 5.49 -11.37 -5.94
CA VAL A 148 5.00 -12.49 -5.12
C VAL A 148 4.28 -11.91 -3.91
N THR A 149 3.26 -12.62 -3.42
CA THR A 149 2.46 -12.19 -2.27
C THR A 149 2.18 -13.36 -1.33
N THR A 150 2.01 -13.06 -0.06
CA THR A 150 1.61 -14.03 0.97
C THR A 150 0.10 -14.07 1.12
N ASN A 151 -0.46 -15.27 1.27
CA ASN A 151 -1.85 -15.47 1.69
C ASN A 151 -1.88 -15.76 3.19
N PHE A 152 -2.39 -14.82 3.98
CA PHE A 152 -2.40 -14.93 5.45
C PHE A 152 -3.67 -15.58 5.97
N THR A 153 -4.83 -15.17 5.45
CA THR A 153 -6.13 -15.69 5.86
C THR A 153 -7.07 -15.72 4.68
N PRO A 154 -7.71 -16.86 4.35
CA PRO A 154 -8.63 -16.91 3.24
C PRO A 154 -9.84 -15.97 3.46
N ARG A 155 -10.31 -15.33 2.39
CA ARG A 155 -11.52 -14.50 2.37
C ARG A 155 -12.77 -15.38 2.47
N GLY A 156 -13.80 -14.85 3.12
CA GLY A 156 -15.09 -15.56 3.30
C GLY A 156 -15.05 -16.70 4.33
N VAL A 157 -13.99 -16.81 5.13
CA VAL A 157 -13.94 -17.76 6.25
C VAL A 157 -14.82 -17.30 7.40
N ASP A 158 -15.31 -18.26 8.18
CA ASP A 158 -16.06 -18.03 9.40
C ASP A 158 -15.31 -17.01 10.30
N PRO A 159 -15.94 -15.91 10.72
CA PRO A 159 -15.36 -14.93 11.65
C PRO A 159 -14.74 -15.56 12.90
N ALA A 160 -15.24 -16.72 13.33
CA ALA A 160 -14.67 -17.49 14.43
C ALA A 160 -13.22 -17.92 14.17
N VAL A 161 -12.83 -18.21 12.91
CA VAL A 161 -11.44 -18.55 12.55
C VAL A 161 -10.50 -17.38 12.84
N ARG A 162 -10.92 -16.15 12.53
CA ARG A 162 -10.13 -14.95 12.83
C ARG A 162 -10.08 -14.68 14.33
N ALA A 163 -11.16 -14.91 15.06
CA ALA A 163 -11.17 -14.80 16.52
C ALA A 163 -10.22 -15.81 17.17
N LYS A 164 -10.24 -17.08 16.73
CA LYS A 164 -9.32 -18.14 17.14
C LYS A 164 -7.87 -17.77 16.88
N MET A 165 -7.55 -17.30 15.67
CA MET A 165 -6.20 -16.83 15.32
C MET A 165 -5.75 -15.69 16.25
N MET A 166 -6.61 -14.71 16.52
CA MET A 166 -6.29 -13.60 17.44
C MET A 166 -6.15 -14.06 18.90
N ALA A 167 -6.79 -15.16 19.27
CA ALA A 167 -6.65 -15.82 20.57
C ALA A 167 -5.45 -16.79 20.64
N GLY A 168 -4.74 -17.03 19.52
CA GLY A 168 -3.64 -18.00 19.43
C GLY A 168 -4.10 -19.46 19.40
N GLU A 169 -5.35 -19.70 19.00
CA GLU A 169 -5.96 -21.03 18.88
C GLU A 169 -5.82 -21.55 17.43
N ASN A 170 -5.58 -22.86 17.28
CA ASN A 170 -5.50 -23.56 15.98
C ASN A 170 -6.79 -24.33 15.68
#